data_AF-A0A1M6UBH8-F1
#
_entry.id   AF-A0A1M6UBH8-F1
#
_cell.length_a   1.000
_cell.length_b   1.000
_cell.length_c   1.000
_cell.angle_alpha   90.00
_cell.angle_beta   90.00
_cell.angle_gamma   90.00
#
_symmetry.space_group_name_H-M   'P 1'
#
loop_
_entity.id
_entity.type
_entity.pdbx_description
1 polymer ?
#
loop_
_entity_poly.entity_id
_entity_poly.type
_entity_poly.pdbx_seq_one_letter_code
_entity_poly.pdbx_strand_id
1 'polypeptide(L)' 'DAVRALWKNGVYAESGMGCTGPIVMVNEEKVEKASDILAKEGYIS' A
#
# COMPACT_ATOMS: atom_id res chain seq x y z
N ASP A 1 -3.78 -6.79 -4.46
CA ASP A 1 -2.81 -6.30 -5.49
C ASP A 1 -2.03 -5.07 -5.08
N ALA A 2 -2.60 -4.14 -4.31
CA ALA A 2 -1.92 -2.99 -3.70
C ALA A 2 -0.50 -3.28 -3.16
N VAL A 3 -0.32 -4.34 -2.35
CA VAL A 3 0.99 -4.75 -1.81
C VAL A 3 2.01 -5.06 -2.91
N ARG A 4 1.60 -5.76 -3.97
CA ARG A 4 2.49 -6.08 -5.10
C ARG A 4 2.87 -4.83 -5.90
N ALA A 5 1.94 -3.88 -6.06
CA ALA A 5 2.23 -2.60 -6.70
C ALA A 5 3.28 -1.81 -5.93
N LEU A 6 3.21 -1.83 -4.59
CA LEU A 6 4.20 -1.22 -3.71
C LEU A 6 5.57 -1.91 -3.81
N TRP A 7 5.60 -3.26 -3.78
CA TRP A 7 6.85 -4.02 -3.92
C TRP A 7 7.57 -3.75 -5.23
N LYS A 8 6.84 -3.67 -6.35
CA LYS A 8 7.40 -3.32 -7.67
C LYS A 8 8.09 -1.96 -7.68
N ASN A 9 7.67 -1.04 -6.81
CA ASN A 9 8.22 0.31 -6.67
C ASN A 9 9.26 0.42 -5.54
N GLY A 10 9.72 -0.72 -4.99
CA GLY A 10 10.71 -0.79 -3.92
C GLY A 10 10.17 -0.36 -2.55
N VAL A 11 8.86 -0.39 -2.34
CA VAL A 11 8.23 -0.11 -1.05
C VAL A 11 7.80 -1.43 -0.43
N TYR A 12 8.41 -1.80 0.70
CA TYR A 12 7.95 -2.96 1.47
C TYR A 12 6.59 -2.65 2.10
N ALA A 13 5.68 -3.59 1.94
CA ALA A 13 4.30 -3.49 2.39
C ALA A 13 3.81 -4.88 2.79
N GLU A 14 2.94 -4.95 3.79
CA GLU A 14 2.30 -6.18 4.25
C GLU A 14 0.79 -6.05 4.16
N SER A 15 0.11 -7.11 3.76
CA SER A 15 -1.35 -7.17 3.81
C SER A 15 -1.79 -7.79 5.12
N GLY A 16 -2.72 -7.13 5.82
CA GLY A 16 -3.46 -7.70 6.94
C GLY A 16 -4.95 -7.82 6.61
N MET A 17 -5.69 -8.45 7.53
CA MET A 17 -7.14 -8.52 7.47
C MET A 17 -7.70 -7.97 8.78
N GLY A 18 -8.31 -6.79 8.70
CA GLY A 18 -9.06 -6.20 9.80
C GLY A 18 -10.51 -6.66 9.81
N CYS A 19 -11.24 -6.34 10.87
CA CYS A 19 -12.69 -6.59 10.95
C CYS A 19 -13.50 -5.89 9.85
N THR A 20 -12.94 -4.85 9.22
CA THR A 20 -13.58 -4.06 8.14
C THR A 20 -13.00 -4.36 6.75
N GLY A 21 -12.13 -5.36 6.62
CA GLY A 21 -11.57 -5.78 5.33
C GLY A 21 -10.04 -5.77 5.26
N PRO A 22 -9.46 -5.93 4.05
CA PRO A 22 -8.03 -6.01 3.86
C PRO A 22 -7.36 -4.65 4.14
N ILE A 23 -6.27 -4.66 4.90
CA ILE A 23 -5.45 -3.47 5.17
C ILE A 23 -4.05 -3.67 4.57
N VAL A 24 -3.40 -2.55 4.23
CA VAL A 24 -2.01 -2.55 3.80
C VAL A 24 -1.20 -1.76 4.82
N MET A 25 -0.21 -2.42 5.41
CA MET A 25 0.73 -1.84 6.36
C MET A 25 2.02 -1.51 5.61
N VAL A 26 2.50 -0.29 5.78
CA VAL A 26 3.77 0.19 5.23
C VAL A 26 4.55 0.91 6.33
N ASN A 27 5.86 1.03 6.15
CA ASN A 27 6.68 1.86 7.04
C ASN A 27 6.25 3.33 6.94
N GLU A 28 6.21 4.03 8.08
CA GLU A 28 5.76 5.43 8.18
C GLU A 28 6.51 6.37 7.22
N GLU A 29 7.83 6.19 7.09
CA GLU A 29 8.67 6.99 6.19
C GLU A 29 8.35 6.75 4.69
N LYS A 30 7.62 5.68 4.39
CA LYS A 30 7.21 5.30 3.03
C LYS A 30 5.72 5.49 2.80
N VAL A 31 4.94 5.96 3.79
CA VAL A 31 3.49 6.17 3.67
C VAL A 31 3.17 7.14 2.53
N GLU A 32 3.86 8.28 2.44
CA GLU A 32 3.61 9.27 1.39
C GLU A 32 3.85 8.69 -0.02
N LYS A 33 5.00 8.02 -0.20
CA LYS A 33 5.34 7.35 -1.46
C LYS A 33 4.36 6.22 -1.79
N ALA A 34 3.97 5.44 -0.78
CA ALA A 34 3.01 4.35 -0.94
C ALA A 34 1.64 4.87 -1.37
N SER A 35 1.15 5.93 -0.73
CA SER A 35 -0.12 6.57 -1.07
C SER A 35 -0.12 7.12 -2.49
N ASP A 36 0.97 7.77 -2.93
CA ASP A 36 1.10 8.27 -4.31
C ASP A 36 1.07 7.13 -5.35
N ILE A 37 1.78 6.03 -5.08
CA ILE A 37 1.76 4.84 -5.95
C ILE A 37 0.36 4.22 -5.99
N LEU A 38 -0.29 4.08 -4.83
CA LEU A 38 -1.62 3.48 -4.73
C LEU A 38 -2.69 4.36 -5.39
N ALA A 39 -2.57 5.68 -5.31
CA ALA A 39 -3.44 6.62 -6.00
C ALA A 39 -3.25 6.57 -7.52
N LYS A 40 -2.00 6.52 -8.00
CA LYS A 40 -1.68 6.35 -9.43
C LYS A 40 -2.22 5.06 -10.01
N GLU A 41 -2.20 3.99 -9.23
CA GLU A 41 -2.74 2.69 -9.61
C GLU A 41 -4.26 2.59 -9.42
N GLY A 42 -4.91 3.61 -8.82
CA GLY A 42 -6.36 3.67 -8.63
C GLY A 42 -6.90 2.84 -7.46
N TYR A 43 -6.07 2.45 -6.50
CA TYR A 43 -6.50 1.71 -5.30
C TYR A 43 -7.08 2.61 -4.22
N ILE A 44 -6.62 3.86 -4.15
CA ILE A 44 -7.08 4.89 -3.21
C ILE A 44 -7.28 6.20 -3.97
N SER A 45 -8.13 7.10 -3.46
CA SER A 45 -8.43 8.40 -4.08
C SER A 45 -8.41 9.53 -3.07
#